data_AF-A0A954X0U4-F1
#
_entry.id   AF-A0A954X0U4-F1
#
_cell.length_a   1.000
_cell.length_b   1.000
_cell.length_c   1.000
_cell.angle_alpha   90.00
_cell.angle_beta   90.00
_cell.angle_gamma   90.00
#
_symmetry.space_group_name_H-M   'P 1'
#
loop_
_entity.id
_entity.type
_entity.pdbx_description
1 polymer ?
#
loop_
_entity_poly.entity_id
_entity_poly.type
_entity_poly.pdbx_seq_one_letter_code
_entity_poly.pdbx_strand_id
1 'polypeptide(L)'
;MSRANVAASGGWVPVSNALKTETLSGSLPLTSTKFCFAESSVGLGGRFMAYAVDGSQKDLHAFAKAEFAAHWDKPAWILTRNVESPFDADYIAFWEQSYGVELDWLRDAIGASGSVYVDAAEQGSHVPHIFIDETNGILYFVMTD
;
A
#
# COMPACT_ATOMS: atom_id res chain seq x y z
N MET A 1 25.17 -4.08 13.16
CA MET A 1 23.83 -3.83 12.59
C MET A 1 23.66 -4.75 11.40
N SER A 2 22.75 -5.71 11.45
CA SER A 2 22.33 -6.45 10.24
C SER A 2 21.70 -5.46 9.28
N ARG A 3 22.14 -5.44 8.02
CA ARG A 3 21.52 -4.59 6.99
C ARG A 3 20.05 -4.99 6.82
N ALA A 4 19.19 -4.00 6.59
CA ALA A 4 17.81 -4.22 6.18
C ALA A 4 17.79 -5.18 4.97
N ASN A 5 16.91 -6.18 4.98
CA ASN A 5 16.61 -6.91 3.76
C ASN A 5 15.50 -6.15 3.05
N VAL A 6 15.83 -5.52 1.93
CA VAL A 6 14.94 -4.65 1.16
C VAL A 6 14.69 -5.28 -0.20
N ALA A 7 13.43 -5.40 -0.57
CA ALA A 7 12.98 -5.73 -1.92
C ALA A 7 12.07 -4.60 -2.40
N ALA A 8 12.46 -3.88 -3.45
CA ALA A 8 11.66 -2.76 -3.97
C ALA A 8 11.77 -2.66 -5.49
N SER A 9 10.73 -2.14 -6.13
CA SER A 9 10.79 -1.70 -7.50
C SER A 9 11.38 -0.28 -7.56
N GLY A 10 12.28 -0.02 -8.51
CA GLY A 10 12.80 1.33 -8.77
C GLY A 10 11.80 2.24 -9.52
N GLY A 11 10.50 2.09 -9.23
CA GLY A 11 9.38 2.71 -9.95
C GLY A 11 8.36 1.71 -10.52
N TRP A 12 7.51 2.19 -11.42
CA TRP A 12 6.41 1.43 -12.02
C TRP A 12 6.92 0.32 -12.95
N VAL A 13 6.54 -0.92 -12.67
CA VAL A 13 6.84 -2.10 -13.49
C VAL A 13 5.57 -2.71 -14.08
N PRO A 14 5.64 -3.40 -15.24
CA PRO A 14 4.47 -4.09 -15.80
C PRO A 14 3.95 -5.20 -14.88
N VAL A 15 2.63 -5.33 -14.80
CA VAL A 15 1.98 -6.38 -14.00
C VAL A 15 2.32 -7.78 -14.52
N SER A 16 2.67 -8.68 -13.59
CA SER A 16 2.91 -10.09 -13.87
C SER A 16 2.43 -10.97 -12.71
N ASN A 17 2.25 -12.28 -12.95
CA ASN A 17 1.84 -13.22 -11.91
C ASN A 17 2.85 -13.31 -10.74
N ALA A 18 4.12 -12.98 -10.97
CA ALA A 18 5.12 -12.97 -9.90
C ALA A 18 4.79 -11.91 -8.85
N LEU A 19 4.27 -10.74 -9.25
CA LEU A 19 3.97 -9.63 -8.34
C LEU A 19 2.83 -9.90 -7.36
N LYS A 20 2.10 -11.00 -7.52
CA LYS A 20 1.12 -11.46 -6.53
C LYS A 20 1.77 -11.71 -5.17
N THR A 21 3.05 -12.10 -5.14
CA THR A 21 3.78 -12.34 -3.88
C THR A 21 4.03 -11.08 -3.08
N GLU A 22 3.96 -9.91 -3.71
CA GLU A 22 4.18 -8.59 -3.09
C GLU A 22 2.85 -7.97 -2.56
N THR A 23 1.76 -8.75 -2.56
CA THR A 23 0.44 -8.32 -2.10
C THR A 23 -0.01 -9.19 -0.95
N LEU A 24 -0.78 -8.65 -0.01
CA LEU A 24 -1.25 -9.42 1.15
C LEU A 24 -2.21 -10.53 0.71
N SER A 25 -3.06 -10.25 -0.28
CA SER A 25 -4.05 -11.22 -0.77
C SER A 25 -3.51 -12.28 -1.73
N GLY A 26 -2.26 -12.16 -2.21
CA GLY A 26 -1.74 -13.03 -3.25
C GLY A 26 -2.45 -12.84 -4.60
N SER A 27 -3.01 -11.65 -4.84
CA SER A 27 -3.83 -11.36 -6.02
C SER A 27 -3.49 -9.99 -6.61
N LEU A 28 -4.04 -9.67 -7.80
CA LEU A 28 -3.86 -8.37 -8.44
C LEU A 28 -5.19 -7.92 -9.04
N PRO A 29 -5.46 -6.60 -9.14
CA PRO A 29 -6.64 -6.09 -9.84
C PRO A 29 -6.66 -6.58 -11.29
N LEU A 30 -7.82 -7.03 -11.78
CA LEU A 30 -7.95 -7.65 -13.11
C LEU A 30 -7.57 -6.71 -14.26
N THR A 31 -7.77 -5.41 -14.08
CA THR A 31 -7.48 -4.38 -15.09
C THR A 31 -6.14 -3.68 -14.89
N SER A 32 -5.35 -4.10 -13.90
CA SER A 32 -4.04 -3.52 -13.63
C SER A 32 -3.04 -3.80 -14.76
N THR A 33 -2.21 -2.80 -15.05
CA THR A 33 -1.14 -2.87 -16.04
C THR A 33 0.23 -2.52 -15.46
N LYS A 34 0.26 -1.77 -14.35
CA LYS A 34 1.48 -1.30 -13.69
C LYS A 34 1.39 -1.46 -12.18
N PHE A 35 2.55 -1.70 -11.57
CA PHE A 35 2.70 -1.92 -10.13
C PHE A 35 4.00 -1.29 -9.62
N CYS A 36 4.00 -0.81 -8.39
CA CYS A 36 5.19 -0.44 -7.61
C CYS A 36 5.15 -1.18 -6.28
N PHE A 37 6.29 -1.55 -5.73
CA PHE A 37 6.34 -2.16 -4.39
C PHE A 37 7.62 -1.83 -3.66
N ALA A 38 7.54 -1.88 -2.34
CA ALA A 38 8.65 -1.81 -1.41
C ALA A 38 8.34 -2.64 -0.17
N GLU A 39 9.18 -3.62 0.09
CA GLU A 39 9.16 -4.47 1.28
C GLU A 39 10.49 -4.38 2.00
N SER A 40 10.44 -4.31 3.33
CA SER A 40 11.63 -4.31 4.16
C SER A 40 11.41 -5.00 5.48
N SER A 41 12.46 -5.67 5.98
CA SER A 41 12.52 -6.19 7.34
C SER A 41 13.80 -5.70 8.02
N VAL A 42 13.61 -4.97 9.12
CA VAL A 42 14.68 -4.23 9.83
C VAL A 42 14.80 -4.64 11.29
N GLY A 43 15.06 -5.91 11.60
CA GLY A 43 15.36 -6.33 12.98
C GLY A 43 14.34 -5.82 14.01
N LEU A 44 14.76 -4.95 14.94
CA LEU A 44 13.88 -4.34 15.96
C LEU A 44 12.91 -3.28 15.43
N GLY A 45 13.07 -2.80 14.19
CA GLY A 45 12.21 -1.80 13.56
C GLY A 45 10.98 -2.37 12.84
N GLY A 46 10.76 -3.68 12.91
CA GLY A 46 9.57 -4.32 12.38
C GLY A 46 9.62 -4.61 10.88
N ARG A 47 8.45 -4.79 10.27
CA ARG A 47 8.27 -5.08 8.84
C ARG A 47 7.53 -3.93 8.18
N PHE A 48 7.89 -3.67 6.93
CA PHE A 48 7.24 -2.68 6.09
C PHE A 48 6.84 -3.32 4.78
N MET A 49 5.61 -3.07 4.37
CA MET A 49 5.08 -3.45 3.06
C MET A 49 4.29 -2.26 2.52
N ALA A 50 4.68 -1.79 1.34
CA ALA A 50 3.93 -0.79 0.61
C ALA A 50 3.92 -1.12 -0.88
N TYR A 51 2.83 -0.81 -1.55
CA TYR A 51 2.75 -0.95 -3.00
C TYR A 51 1.72 0.02 -3.58
N ALA A 52 1.83 0.25 -4.88
CA ALA A 52 0.83 0.96 -5.67
C ALA A 52 0.47 0.16 -6.91
N VAL A 53 -0.80 0.21 -7.32
CA VAL A 53 -1.30 -0.53 -8.48
C VAL A 53 -2.35 0.29 -9.22
N ASP A 54 -2.27 0.31 -10.55
CA ASP A 54 -3.29 0.95 -11.38
C ASP A 54 -4.48 0.02 -11.63
N GLY A 55 -5.61 0.59 -12.03
CA GLY A 55 -6.75 -0.20 -12.47
C GLY A 55 -8.05 0.58 -12.54
N SER A 56 -9.11 -0.13 -12.93
CA SER A 56 -10.46 0.43 -12.86
C SER A 56 -10.89 0.59 -11.41
N GLN A 57 -11.61 1.67 -11.07
CA GLN A 57 -12.09 1.92 -9.71
C GLN A 57 -12.81 0.71 -9.10
N LYS A 58 -13.64 0.03 -9.90
CA LYS A 58 -14.37 -1.17 -9.47
C LYS A 58 -13.42 -2.27 -9.00
N ASP A 59 -12.37 -2.54 -9.76
CA ASP A 59 -11.40 -3.59 -9.45
C ASP A 59 -10.51 -3.20 -8.28
N LEU A 60 -10.10 -1.93 -8.19
CA LEU A 60 -9.31 -1.41 -7.07
C LEU A 60 -10.09 -1.51 -5.75
N HIS A 61 -11.38 -1.18 -5.74
CA HIS A 61 -12.24 -1.36 -4.56
C HIS A 61 -12.44 -2.83 -4.19
N ALA A 62 -12.52 -3.73 -5.17
CA ALA A 62 -12.61 -5.17 -4.90
C ALA A 62 -11.30 -5.71 -4.32
N PHE A 63 -10.17 -5.24 -4.87
CA PHE A 63 -8.83 -5.59 -4.44
C PHE A 63 -8.56 -5.10 -3.01
N ALA A 64 -8.85 -3.83 -2.69
CA ALA A 64 -8.73 -3.29 -1.33
C ALA A 64 -9.43 -4.16 -0.27
N LYS A 65 -10.64 -4.64 -0.57
CA LYS A 65 -11.39 -5.54 0.34
C LYS A 65 -10.72 -6.90 0.48
N ALA A 66 -10.13 -7.43 -0.60
CA ALA A 66 -9.41 -8.70 -0.57
C ALA A 66 -8.16 -8.61 0.30
N GLU A 67 -7.46 -7.47 0.28
CA GLU A 67 -6.29 -7.21 1.12
C GLU A 67 -6.66 -7.25 2.61
N PHE A 68 -7.71 -6.53 3.04
CA PHE A 68 -8.21 -6.62 4.42
C PHE A 68 -8.64 -8.04 4.81
N ALA A 69 -9.28 -8.77 3.91
CA ALA A 69 -9.73 -10.14 4.17
C ALA A 69 -8.58 -11.17 4.25
N ALA A 70 -7.43 -10.85 3.64
CA ALA A 70 -6.24 -11.68 3.65
C ALA A 70 -5.34 -11.43 4.86
N HIS A 71 -5.47 -10.28 5.52
CA HIS A 71 -4.76 -9.98 6.76
C HIS A 71 -5.03 -11.06 7.82
N TRP A 72 -4.02 -11.38 8.63
CA TRP A 72 -4.10 -12.48 9.60
C TRP A 72 -5.19 -12.26 10.65
N ASP A 73 -5.38 -11.01 11.10
CA ASP A 73 -6.46 -10.62 12.01
C ASP A 73 -7.82 -10.42 11.34
N LYS A 74 -7.87 -10.30 10.02
CA LYS A 74 -9.08 -9.95 9.25
C LYS A 74 -9.84 -8.76 9.85
N PRO A 75 -9.16 -7.61 10.03
CA PRO A 75 -9.77 -6.47 10.70
C PRO A 75 -11.02 -6.01 9.95
N ALA A 76 -12.01 -5.56 10.71
CA ALA A 76 -13.14 -4.84 10.12
C ALA A 76 -12.61 -3.53 9.53
N TRP A 77 -13.21 -3.08 8.43
CA TRP A 77 -12.76 -1.87 7.75
C TRP A 77 -13.91 -0.87 7.58
N ILE A 78 -13.54 0.41 7.54
CA ILE A 78 -14.42 1.51 7.20
C ILE A 78 -13.95 2.09 5.87
N LEU A 79 -14.91 2.38 4.98
CA LEU A 79 -14.67 3.10 3.74
C LEU A 79 -15.15 4.55 3.89
N THR A 80 -14.24 5.49 3.74
CA THR A 80 -14.54 6.92 3.67
C THR A 80 -14.23 7.43 2.27
N ARG A 81 -15.20 8.10 1.63
CA ARG A 81 -15.09 8.60 0.24
C ARG A 81 -14.90 10.11 0.20
N ASN A 82 -14.34 10.61 -0.90
CA ASN A 82 -14.12 12.04 -1.17
C ASN A 82 -13.29 12.73 -0.08
N VAL A 83 -12.23 12.05 0.35
CA VAL A 83 -11.28 12.57 1.33
C VAL A 83 -9.91 12.74 0.69
N GLU A 84 -9.13 13.66 1.25
CA GLU A 84 -7.72 13.81 0.89
C GLU A 84 -6.94 12.57 1.31
N SER A 85 -5.89 12.25 0.55
CA SER A 85 -4.95 11.19 0.84
C SER A 85 -4.42 11.32 2.28
N PRO A 86 -4.37 10.22 3.04
CA PRO A 86 -3.80 10.22 4.38
C PRO A 86 -2.26 10.26 4.37
N PHE A 87 -1.63 10.18 3.19
CA PHE A 87 -0.18 10.19 3.06
C PHE A 87 0.34 11.61 2.91
N ASP A 88 1.32 11.96 3.76
CA ASP A 88 2.04 13.23 3.68
C ASP A 88 3.55 13.01 3.50
N ALA A 89 4.26 14.10 3.22
CA ALA A 89 5.68 14.06 2.94
C ALA A 89 6.53 13.62 4.14
N ASP A 90 6.06 13.90 5.37
CA ASP A 90 6.80 13.60 6.59
C ASP A 90 6.69 12.11 6.93
N TYR A 91 5.51 11.49 6.79
CA TYR A 91 5.34 10.04 6.93
C TYR A 91 6.13 9.25 5.90
N ILE A 92 6.11 9.68 4.64
CA ILE A 92 6.87 9.02 3.57
C ILE A 92 8.37 9.10 3.88
N ALA A 93 8.89 10.28 4.21
CA ALA A 93 10.30 10.44 4.56
C ALA A 93 10.71 9.61 5.79
N PHE A 94 9.83 9.52 6.79
CA PHE A 94 10.04 8.67 7.96
C PHE A 94 10.16 7.19 7.57
N TRP A 95 9.28 6.68 6.71
CA TRP A 95 9.34 5.29 6.26
C TRP A 95 10.58 5.00 5.41
N GLU A 96 10.92 5.88 4.47
CA GLU A 96 12.14 5.76 3.65
C GLU A 96 13.38 5.67 4.54
N GLN A 97 13.49 6.52 5.56
CA GLN A 97 14.61 6.52 6.49
C GLN A 97 14.62 5.29 7.41
N SER A 98 13.47 4.92 7.97
CA SER A 98 13.37 3.87 8.99
C SER A 98 13.52 2.46 8.39
N TYR A 99 13.01 2.26 7.18
CA TYR A 99 12.97 0.96 6.51
C TYR A 99 13.97 0.84 5.35
N GLY A 100 14.62 1.93 4.94
CA GLY A 100 15.61 1.93 3.86
C GLY A 100 15.01 1.64 2.48
N VAL A 101 13.76 2.06 2.26
CA VAL A 101 12.97 1.85 1.04
C VAL A 101 12.88 3.14 0.22
N GLU A 102 12.53 3.01 -1.07
CA GLU A 102 12.27 4.14 -1.98
C GLU A 102 10.76 4.21 -2.28
N LEU A 103 10.13 5.34 -1.95
CA LEU A 103 8.67 5.51 -2.01
C LEU A 103 8.26 6.73 -2.83
N ASP A 104 9.10 7.16 -3.79
CA ASP A 104 8.82 8.36 -4.60
C ASP A 104 7.47 8.29 -5.32
N TRP A 105 7.04 7.09 -5.76
CA TRP A 105 5.73 6.85 -6.37
C TRP A 105 4.54 7.06 -5.42
N LEU A 106 4.76 6.99 -4.10
CA LEU A 106 3.72 7.26 -3.10
C LEU A 106 3.50 8.77 -2.92
N ARG A 107 4.50 9.60 -3.26
CA ARG A 107 4.39 11.07 -3.19
C ARG A 107 3.35 11.61 -4.17
N ASP A 108 3.05 10.88 -5.24
CA ASP A 108 1.97 11.22 -6.18
C ASP A 108 0.58 11.23 -5.51
N ALA A 109 0.42 10.52 -4.38
CA ALA A 109 -0.82 10.53 -3.61
C ALA A 109 -0.97 11.80 -2.75
N ILE A 110 0.08 12.59 -2.51
CA ILE A 110 0.00 13.77 -1.63
C ILE A 110 -0.95 14.80 -2.23
N GLY A 111 -1.99 15.18 -1.48
CA GLY A 111 -3.03 16.11 -1.94
C GLY A 111 -4.04 15.52 -2.92
N ALA A 112 -3.92 14.24 -3.29
CA ALA A 112 -4.92 13.55 -4.09
C ALA A 112 -6.22 13.37 -3.30
N SER A 113 -7.36 13.36 -3.99
CA SER A 113 -8.67 13.11 -3.41
C SER A 113 -9.22 11.76 -3.86
N GLY A 114 -9.82 11.00 -2.95
CA GLY A 114 -10.31 9.68 -3.28
C GLY A 114 -10.99 8.95 -2.13
N SER A 115 -10.77 7.65 -2.06
CA SER A 115 -11.38 6.74 -1.08
C SER A 115 -10.34 6.13 -0.16
N VAL A 116 -10.56 6.21 1.15
CA VAL A 116 -9.71 5.60 2.17
C VAL A 116 -10.39 4.39 2.78
N TYR A 117 -9.66 3.29 2.91
CA TYR A 117 -9.99 2.15 3.75
C TYR A 117 -9.03 2.11 4.93
N VAL A 118 -9.60 2.13 6.14
CA VAL A 118 -8.88 2.05 7.42
C VAL A 118 -9.51 0.98 8.30
N ASP A 119 -8.73 0.54 9.29
CA ASP A 119 -9.24 -0.30 10.37
C ASP A 119 -10.40 0.37 11.09
N ALA A 120 -11.48 -0.38 11.32
CA ALA A 120 -12.62 0.10 12.09
C ALA A 120 -12.31 0.22 13.60
N ALA A 121 -11.30 -0.50 14.09
CA ALA A 121 -10.85 -0.43 15.47
C ALA A 121 -9.77 0.64 15.72
N GLU A 122 -9.38 1.41 14.70
CA GLU A 122 -8.35 2.45 14.74
C GLU A 122 -7.00 1.96 15.29
N GLN A 123 -6.68 0.67 15.13
CA GLN A 123 -5.38 0.12 15.47
C GLN A 123 -4.39 0.50 14.37
N GLY A 124 -3.77 1.67 14.48
CA GLY A 124 -2.92 2.25 13.42
C GLY A 124 -1.61 1.50 13.13
N SER A 125 -1.29 0.43 13.85
CA SER A 125 -0.13 -0.45 13.65
C SER A 125 -0.62 -1.85 13.31
N HIS A 126 0.11 -2.58 12.48
CA HIS A 126 -0.20 -3.96 12.04
C HIS A 126 -1.45 -4.10 11.17
N VAL A 127 -2.02 -3.01 10.64
CA VAL A 127 -3.23 -3.07 9.80
C VAL A 127 -2.99 -2.35 8.47
N PRO A 128 -3.55 -2.86 7.34
CA PRO A 128 -3.52 -2.14 6.08
C PRO A 128 -4.10 -0.73 6.14
N HIS A 129 -3.36 0.25 5.63
CA HIS A 129 -3.88 1.54 5.23
C HIS A 129 -3.92 1.60 3.71
N ILE A 130 -5.14 1.71 3.15
CA ILE A 130 -5.35 1.69 1.71
C ILE A 130 -6.04 2.97 1.27
N PHE A 131 -5.43 3.67 0.32
CA PHE A 131 -6.02 4.84 -0.33
C PHE A 131 -6.18 4.57 -1.82
N ILE A 132 -7.34 4.92 -2.37
CA ILE A 132 -7.62 4.83 -3.81
C ILE A 132 -7.77 6.25 -4.33
N ASP A 133 -6.80 6.69 -5.13
CA ASP A 133 -6.94 7.87 -5.97
C ASP A 133 -7.88 7.52 -7.14
N GLU A 134 -9.14 7.93 -6.96
CA GLU A 134 -10.20 7.66 -7.94
C GLU A 134 -10.01 8.46 -9.24
N THR A 135 -9.24 9.54 -9.22
CA THR A 135 -8.97 10.40 -10.39
C THR A 135 -7.95 9.74 -11.30
N ASN A 136 -6.83 9.29 -10.73
CA ASN A 136 -5.75 8.68 -11.48
C ASN A 136 -5.91 7.17 -11.64
N GLY A 137 -6.86 6.55 -10.91
CA GLY A 137 -7.12 5.11 -10.97
C GLY A 137 -5.96 4.32 -10.36
N ILE A 138 -5.48 4.76 -9.21
CA ILE A 138 -4.35 4.15 -8.49
C ILE A 138 -4.79 3.79 -7.07
N LEU A 139 -4.47 2.58 -6.64
CA LEU A 139 -4.55 2.17 -5.24
C LEU A 139 -3.15 2.21 -4.65
N TYR A 140 -3.03 2.82 -3.48
CA TYR A 140 -1.85 2.88 -2.64
C TYR A 140 -2.11 2.09 -1.36
N PHE A 141 -1.19 1.22 -0.99
CA PHE A 141 -1.24 0.40 0.20
C PHE A 141 0.01 0.64 1.04
N VAL A 142 -0.15 0.78 2.35
CA VAL A 142 0.95 0.77 3.31
C VAL A 142 0.55 -0.06 4.54
N MET A 143 1.48 -0.85 5.06
CA MET A 143 1.33 -1.58 6.32
C MET A 143 2.69 -1.68 7.00
N THR A 144 2.70 -1.41 8.30
CA THR A 144 3.86 -1.59 9.18
C THR A 144 3.52 -2.56 10.30
N ASP A 145 4.47 -3.42 10.65
CA ASP A 145 4.47 -4.29 11.84
C ASP A 145 5.44 -3.71 12.88
#